data_AF-A0A9D6W3L8-F1
#
_entry.id   AF-A0A9D6W3L8-F1
#
_cell.length_a   1.000
_cell.length_b   1.000
_cell.length_c   1.000
_cell.angle_alpha   90.00
_cell.angle_beta   90.00
_cell.angle_gamma   90.00
#
_symmetry.space_group_name_H-M   'P 1'
#
loop_
_entity.id
_entity.type
_entity.pdbx_description
1 polymer ?
#
loop_
_entity_poly.entity_id
_entity_poly.type
_entity_poly.pdbx_seq_one_letter_code
_entity_poly.pdbx_strand_id
1 'polypeptide(L)'
;MAWTDQDILRYSRNILLEEIGPSGQEKLFSSSALVVGAGGLGSPALLYLASAGVGRIGIIDGDRVDLSNLNRQWIHRETAVGRAKTASAAESLREFRSDLRVETHEEALTPANALDIFTRYDVAIDGSDNFPTKYLCNDAALLSKVPLVHAGALRFGGQILSVIPGRGPCLRCLLPEIPPRKDAPNCSESGILGAAAGVIGSWQAAEALKILLGIGDPLSGRLLVIDTLEATVTKLSVHRDPACPSCGDSPRIRAPLSALDYSLERSCAT
;
A
#
# COMPACT_ATOMS: atom_id res chain seq x y z
N MET A 1 -20.55 -17.06 -4.75
CA MET A 1 -21.65 -16.19 -5.24
C MET A 1 -21.93 -16.58 -6.68
N ALA A 2 -23.19 -16.70 -7.13
CA ALA A 2 -23.44 -17.03 -8.54
C ALA A 2 -23.02 -15.84 -9.42
N TRP A 3 -22.14 -16.10 -10.40
CA TRP A 3 -21.62 -15.06 -11.30
C TRP A 3 -22.71 -14.62 -12.28
N THR A 4 -22.77 -13.33 -12.56
CA THR A 4 -23.58 -12.83 -13.68
C THR A 4 -22.79 -12.96 -14.99
N ASP A 5 -23.49 -12.99 -16.13
CA ASP A 5 -22.83 -12.94 -17.45
C ASP A 5 -21.96 -11.68 -17.61
N GLN A 6 -22.34 -10.57 -16.95
CA GLN A 6 -21.56 -9.34 -16.92
C GLN A 6 -20.25 -9.51 -16.14
N ASP A 7 -20.26 -10.25 -15.03
CA ASP A 7 -19.05 -10.57 -14.27
C ASP A 7 -18.10 -11.43 -15.12
N ILE A 8 -18.62 -12.48 -15.76
CA ILE A 8 -17.83 -13.34 -16.66
C ILE A 8 -17.19 -12.50 -17.77
N LEU A 9 -17.96 -11.62 -18.41
CA LEU A 9 -17.45 -10.76 -19.47
C LEU A 9 -16.36 -9.81 -18.96
N ARG A 10 -16.63 -9.10 -17.84
CA ARG A 10 -15.73 -8.10 -17.24
C ARG A 10 -14.39 -8.71 -16.83
N TYR A 11 -14.41 -9.89 -16.21
CA TYR A 11 -13.22 -10.54 -15.67
C TYR A 11 -12.65 -11.63 -16.56
N SER A 12 -13.18 -11.79 -17.78
CA SER A 12 -12.75 -12.83 -18.73
C SER A 12 -11.25 -12.90 -18.92
N ARG A 13 -10.55 -11.75 -18.94
CA ARG A 13 -9.08 -11.70 -19.10
C ARG A 13 -8.32 -12.24 -17.90
N ASN A 14 -8.85 -12.08 -16.69
CA ASN A 14 -8.26 -12.69 -15.49
C ASN A 14 -8.57 -14.19 -15.45
N ILE A 15 -9.83 -14.57 -15.73
CA ILE A 15 -10.31 -15.95 -15.69
C ILE A 15 -9.55 -16.84 -16.68
N LEU A 16 -9.09 -16.30 -17.81
CA LEU A 16 -8.31 -17.03 -18.81
C LEU A 16 -6.87 -17.34 -18.37
N LEU A 17 -6.34 -16.67 -17.34
CA LEU A 17 -5.01 -16.96 -16.81
C LEU A 17 -5.08 -18.24 -15.96
N GLU A 18 -4.21 -19.21 -16.25
CA GLU A 18 -4.20 -20.51 -15.57
C GLU A 18 -4.02 -20.37 -14.05
N GLU A 19 -3.18 -19.43 -13.62
CA GLU A 19 -2.90 -19.17 -12.21
C GLU A 19 -4.08 -18.53 -11.46
N ILE A 20 -5.02 -17.91 -12.17
CA ILE A 20 -6.20 -17.30 -11.57
C ILE A 20 -7.40 -18.23 -11.74
N GLY A 21 -7.80 -18.48 -12.99
CA GLY A 21 -8.98 -19.28 -13.32
C GLY A 21 -10.27 -18.74 -12.68
N PRO A 22 -11.36 -19.52 -12.75
CA PRO A 22 -12.60 -19.15 -12.09
C PRO A 22 -12.48 -19.03 -10.57
N SER A 23 -11.76 -19.98 -9.94
CA SER A 23 -11.58 -20.03 -8.49
C SER A 23 -10.79 -18.84 -7.94
N GLY A 24 -9.74 -18.39 -8.63
CA GLY A 24 -8.96 -17.22 -8.22
C GLY A 24 -9.77 -15.94 -8.34
N GLN A 25 -10.61 -15.81 -9.37
CA GLN A 25 -11.50 -14.67 -9.49
C GLN A 25 -12.57 -14.64 -8.38
N GLU A 26 -13.14 -15.80 -7.99
CA GLU A 26 -14.04 -15.88 -6.83
C GLU A 26 -13.31 -15.50 -5.53
N LYS A 27 -12.05 -15.93 -5.37
CA LYS A 27 -11.22 -15.52 -4.24
C LYS A 27 -11.05 -14.00 -4.18
N LEU A 28 -10.78 -13.34 -5.32
CA LEU A 28 -10.68 -11.88 -5.38
C LEU A 28 -11.99 -11.21 -4.97
N PHE A 29 -13.15 -11.69 -5.44
CA PHE A 29 -14.44 -11.14 -5.01
C PHE A 29 -14.68 -11.26 -3.50
N SER A 30 -14.17 -12.32 -2.88
CA SER A 30 -14.26 -12.49 -1.42
C SER A 30 -13.19 -11.75 -0.63
N SER A 31 -12.15 -11.25 -1.32
CA SER A 31 -11.00 -10.61 -0.68
C SER A 31 -11.23 -9.13 -0.39
N SER A 32 -10.44 -8.62 0.54
CA SER A 32 -10.44 -7.24 0.98
C SER A 32 -9.05 -6.65 1.07
N ALA A 33 -8.91 -5.38 0.68
CA ALA A 33 -7.64 -4.67 0.70
C ALA A 33 -7.77 -3.30 1.40
N LEU A 34 -6.81 -2.96 2.25
CA LEU A 34 -6.65 -1.61 2.81
C LEU A 34 -5.61 -0.84 2.02
N VAL A 35 -5.92 0.38 1.57
CA VAL A 35 -4.94 1.30 0.99
C VAL A 35 -4.75 2.48 1.95
N VAL A 36 -3.53 2.63 2.46
CA VAL A 36 -3.12 3.75 3.32
C VAL A 36 -2.55 4.86 2.45
N GLY A 37 -3.30 5.94 2.31
CA GLY A 37 -3.00 7.07 1.44
C GLY A 37 -3.59 6.89 0.04
N ALA A 38 -4.50 7.78 -0.35
CA ALA A 38 -5.10 7.87 -1.69
C ALA A 38 -4.29 8.79 -2.64
N GLY A 39 -2.98 8.90 -2.41
CA GLY A 39 -2.07 9.78 -3.14
C GLY A 39 -1.57 9.19 -4.47
N GLY A 40 -0.35 9.57 -4.87
CA GLY A 40 0.22 9.17 -6.17
C GLY A 40 0.47 7.67 -6.32
N LEU A 41 0.78 6.99 -5.22
CA LEU A 41 0.92 5.53 -5.16
C LEU A 41 -0.43 4.82 -4.93
N GLY A 42 -1.23 5.34 -4.01
CA GLY A 42 -2.55 4.77 -3.70
C GLY A 42 -3.53 4.83 -4.87
N SER A 43 -3.53 5.91 -5.65
CA SER A 43 -4.42 6.10 -6.80
C SER A 43 -4.38 4.92 -7.80
N PRO A 44 -3.23 4.55 -8.40
CA PRO A 44 -3.16 3.38 -9.29
C PRO A 44 -3.41 2.07 -8.54
N ALA A 45 -3.00 1.93 -7.28
CA ALA A 45 -3.25 0.72 -6.52
C ALA A 45 -4.77 0.45 -6.34
N LEU A 46 -5.52 1.48 -5.96
CA LEU A 46 -6.98 1.44 -5.81
C LEU A 46 -7.68 1.00 -7.10
N LEU A 47 -7.29 1.58 -8.24
CA LEU A 47 -7.86 1.21 -9.53
C LEU A 47 -7.58 -0.24 -9.90
N TYR A 48 -6.34 -0.69 -9.81
CA TYR A 48 -6.01 -2.04 -10.26
C TYR A 48 -6.52 -3.13 -9.31
N LEU A 49 -6.65 -2.85 -8.01
CA LEU A 49 -7.37 -3.73 -7.08
C LEU A 49 -8.87 -3.81 -7.43
N ALA A 50 -9.52 -2.67 -7.68
CA ALA A 50 -10.93 -2.63 -8.07
C ALA A 50 -11.18 -3.33 -9.41
N SER A 51 -10.32 -3.07 -10.40
CA SER A 51 -10.36 -3.62 -11.76
C SER A 51 -10.12 -5.13 -11.79
N ALA A 52 -9.24 -5.64 -10.92
CA ALA A 52 -8.98 -7.07 -10.80
C ALA A 52 -10.14 -7.83 -10.12
N GLY A 53 -11.06 -7.13 -9.47
CA GLY A 53 -12.23 -7.73 -8.85
C GLY A 53 -12.12 -7.91 -7.33
N VAL A 54 -11.20 -7.23 -6.64
CA VAL A 54 -11.21 -7.23 -5.16
C VAL A 54 -12.56 -6.73 -4.67
N GLY A 55 -13.25 -7.49 -3.80
CA GLY A 55 -14.65 -7.21 -3.45
C GLY A 55 -14.85 -6.08 -2.46
N ARG A 56 -13.89 -5.85 -1.57
CA ARG A 56 -13.92 -4.75 -0.59
C ARG A 56 -12.60 -3.99 -0.56
N ILE A 57 -12.68 -2.66 -0.64
CA ILE A 57 -11.52 -1.79 -0.55
C ILE A 57 -11.73 -0.76 0.56
N GLY A 58 -10.84 -0.78 1.54
CA GLY A 58 -10.71 0.25 2.56
C GLY A 58 -9.73 1.33 2.11
N ILE A 59 -10.07 2.59 2.35
CA ILE A 59 -9.24 3.75 2.05
C ILE A 59 -9.07 4.54 3.33
N ILE A 60 -7.84 4.77 3.78
CA ILE A 60 -7.55 5.68 4.89
C ILE A 60 -6.65 6.80 4.40
N ASP A 61 -7.11 8.04 4.58
CA ASP A 61 -6.37 9.25 4.23
C ASP A 61 -6.95 10.44 5.03
N GLY A 62 -6.08 11.24 5.65
CA GLY A 62 -6.48 12.41 6.42
C GLY A 62 -6.49 13.72 5.62
N ASP A 63 -6.02 13.69 4.38
CA ASP A 63 -5.83 14.89 3.57
C ASP A 63 -7.06 15.25 2.74
N ARG A 64 -7.04 16.49 2.25
CA ARG A 64 -7.95 16.99 1.20
C ARG A 64 -7.24 17.02 -0.15
N VAL A 65 -8.01 16.93 -1.22
CA VAL A 65 -7.52 17.06 -2.59
C VAL A 65 -7.02 18.50 -2.80
N ASP A 66 -5.79 18.64 -3.27
CA ASP A 66 -5.20 19.93 -3.64
C ASP A 66 -4.89 19.99 -5.15
N LEU A 67 -4.90 21.18 -5.75
CA LEU A 67 -4.59 21.34 -7.18
C LEU A 67 -3.20 20.77 -7.55
N SER A 68 -2.21 20.95 -6.67
CA SER A 68 -0.85 20.42 -6.86
C SER A 68 -0.77 18.89 -6.85
N ASN A 69 -1.85 18.20 -6.50
CA ASN A 69 -1.93 16.74 -6.47
C ASN A 69 -2.28 16.15 -7.84
N LEU A 70 -2.99 16.90 -8.69
CA LEU A 70 -3.65 16.37 -9.88
C LEU A 70 -2.69 15.94 -11.00
N ASN A 71 -1.41 16.33 -10.93
CA ASN A 71 -0.37 15.83 -11.84
C ASN A 71 -0.03 14.34 -11.64
N ARG A 72 -0.43 13.72 -10.52
CA ARG A 72 -0.07 12.33 -10.19
C ARG A 72 -1.14 11.52 -9.47
N GLN A 73 -2.18 12.17 -8.94
CA GLN A 73 -3.27 11.52 -8.20
C GLN A 73 -4.49 11.39 -9.10
N TRP A 74 -4.39 10.55 -10.13
CA TRP A 74 -5.40 10.44 -11.19
C TRP A 74 -6.78 10.01 -10.68
N ILE A 75 -6.88 9.43 -9.48
CA ILE A 75 -8.16 9.03 -8.88
C ILE A 75 -8.99 10.25 -8.44
N HIS A 76 -8.40 11.44 -8.39
CA HIS A 76 -9.09 12.68 -8.08
C HIS A 76 -9.39 13.46 -9.36
N ARG A 77 -10.44 14.29 -9.31
CA ARG A 77 -10.84 15.22 -10.38
C ARG A 77 -10.60 16.66 -9.94
N GLU A 78 -10.47 17.58 -10.89
CA GLU A 78 -10.38 19.02 -10.59
C GLU A 78 -11.59 19.51 -9.77
N THR A 79 -12.77 18.99 -10.05
CA THR A 79 -14.01 19.29 -9.30
C THR A 79 -13.98 18.82 -7.85
N ALA A 80 -13.01 17.98 -7.47
CA ALA A 80 -12.88 17.46 -6.11
C ALA A 80 -11.91 18.26 -5.23
N VAL A 81 -11.25 19.31 -5.75
CA VAL A 81 -10.33 20.15 -4.96
C VAL A 81 -11.05 20.68 -3.70
N GLY A 82 -10.39 20.53 -2.54
CA GLY A 82 -10.92 20.88 -1.22
C GLY A 82 -11.75 19.78 -0.55
N ARG A 83 -12.18 18.74 -1.27
CA ARG A 83 -12.89 17.58 -0.68
C ARG A 83 -11.89 16.60 -0.05
N ALA A 84 -12.36 15.80 0.91
CA ALA A 84 -11.54 14.73 1.48
C ALA A 84 -11.08 13.74 0.40
N LYS A 85 -9.81 13.32 0.44
CA LYS A 85 -9.27 12.38 -0.55
C LYS A 85 -9.99 11.03 -0.51
N THR A 86 -10.33 10.53 0.68
CA THR A 86 -11.11 9.29 0.84
C THR A 86 -12.46 9.35 0.15
N ALA A 87 -13.21 10.45 0.33
CA ALA A 87 -14.50 10.66 -0.31
C ALA A 87 -14.38 10.75 -1.85
N SER A 88 -13.42 11.53 -2.35
CA SER A 88 -13.15 11.69 -3.79
C SER A 88 -12.73 10.37 -4.46
N ALA A 89 -11.85 9.61 -3.81
CA ALA A 89 -11.44 8.30 -4.30
C ALA A 89 -12.59 7.29 -4.29
N ALA A 90 -13.41 7.28 -3.24
CA ALA A 90 -14.54 6.36 -3.13
C ALA A 90 -15.63 6.64 -4.17
N GLU A 91 -15.90 7.90 -4.48
CA GLU A 91 -16.80 8.29 -5.58
C GLU A 91 -16.28 7.76 -6.92
N SER A 92 -15.02 8.02 -7.25
CA SER A 92 -14.40 7.54 -8.51
C SER A 92 -14.40 6.02 -8.64
N LEU A 93 -14.18 5.29 -7.53
CA LEU A 93 -14.25 3.83 -7.54
C LEU A 93 -15.67 3.30 -7.73
N ARG A 94 -16.68 3.94 -7.15
CA ARG A 94 -18.09 3.54 -7.32
C ARG A 94 -18.61 3.87 -8.71
N GLU A 95 -18.14 4.95 -9.32
CA GLU A 95 -18.38 5.25 -10.74
C GLU A 95 -17.77 4.18 -11.64
N PHE A 96 -16.54 3.73 -11.33
CA PHE A 96 -15.87 2.67 -12.08
C PHE A 96 -16.54 1.30 -11.90
N ARG A 97 -16.92 0.96 -10.67
CA ARG A 97 -17.50 -0.34 -10.29
C ARG A 97 -18.51 -0.16 -9.16
N SER A 98 -19.79 -0.12 -9.50
CA SER A 98 -20.89 0.14 -8.55
C SER A 98 -21.13 -0.98 -7.53
N ASP A 99 -20.73 -2.22 -7.84
CA ASP A 99 -20.83 -3.38 -6.94
C ASP A 99 -19.66 -3.48 -5.94
N LEU A 100 -18.63 -2.64 -6.07
CA LEU A 100 -17.48 -2.63 -5.16
C LEU A 100 -17.88 -2.06 -3.79
N ARG A 101 -17.58 -2.81 -2.72
CA ARG A 101 -17.73 -2.31 -1.35
C ARG A 101 -16.54 -1.42 -0.99
N VAL A 102 -16.74 -0.10 -1.07
CA VAL A 102 -15.73 0.89 -0.64
C VAL A 102 -16.02 1.38 0.78
N GLU A 103 -15.03 1.27 1.66
CA GLU A 103 -15.06 1.77 3.04
C GLU A 103 -14.03 2.89 3.21
N THR A 104 -14.45 4.02 3.78
CA THR A 104 -13.61 5.22 3.95
C THR A 104 -13.33 5.45 5.42
N HIS A 105 -12.06 5.67 5.75
CA HIS A 105 -11.58 6.16 7.03
C HIS A 105 -11.03 7.56 6.77
N GLU A 106 -11.87 8.59 6.96
CA GLU A 106 -11.51 10.00 6.76
C GLU A 106 -10.73 10.54 7.96
N GLU A 107 -9.57 9.91 8.21
CA GLU A 107 -8.64 10.26 9.27
C GLU A 107 -7.23 9.81 8.90
N ALA A 108 -6.22 10.36 9.58
CA ALA A 108 -4.86 9.86 9.46
C ALA A 108 -4.72 8.49 10.14
N LEU A 109 -3.85 7.64 9.60
CA LEU A 109 -3.44 6.42 10.31
C LEU A 109 -2.61 6.84 11.52
N THR A 110 -2.99 6.35 12.70
CA THR A 110 -2.33 6.62 13.97
C THR A 110 -2.07 5.33 14.74
N PRO A 111 -1.14 5.32 15.71
CA PRO A 111 -0.92 4.16 16.57
C PRO A 111 -2.18 3.69 17.31
N ALA A 112 -3.12 4.60 17.56
CA ALA A 112 -4.36 4.30 18.27
C ALA A 112 -5.40 3.56 17.41
N ASN A 113 -5.41 3.78 16.09
CA ASN A 113 -6.40 3.16 15.18
C ASN A 113 -5.81 2.06 14.28
N ALA A 114 -4.48 1.99 14.12
CA ALA A 114 -3.86 1.18 13.09
C ALA A 114 -4.17 -0.33 13.21
N LEU A 115 -4.09 -0.89 14.41
CA LEU A 115 -4.34 -2.34 14.61
C LEU A 115 -5.81 -2.70 14.33
N ASP A 116 -6.74 -1.90 14.84
CA ASP A 116 -8.18 -2.12 14.68
C ASP A 116 -8.64 -1.97 13.23
N ILE A 117 -7.96 -1.13 12.45
CA ILE A 117 -8.24 -0.96 11.03
C ILE A 117 -7.62 -2.10 10.23
N PHE A 118 -6.34 -2.43 10.45
CA PHE A 118 -5.62 -3.44 9.67
C PHE A 118 -6.29 -4.82 9.77
N THR A 119 -6.68 -5.24 10.96
CA THR A 119 -7.33 -6.56 11.21
C THR A 119 -8.62 -6.80 10.42
N ARG A 120 -9.20 -5.77 9.78
CA ARG A 120 -10.42 -5.88 8.97
C ARG A 120 -10.18 -6.27 7.51
N TYR A 121 -8.92 -6.39 7.07
CA TYR A 121 -8.56 -6.59 5.67
C TYR A 121 -7.58 -7.75 5.50
N ASP A 122 -7.61 -8.38 4.32
CA ASP A 122 -6.76 -9.53 4.00
C ASP A 122 -5.35 -9.12 3.56
N VAL A 123 -5.20 -7.91 3.00
CA VAL A 123 -3.92 -7.31 2.61
C VAL A 123 -3.95 -5.80 2.82
N ALA A 124 -2.81 -5.20 3.13
CA ALA A 124 -2.63 -3.75 3.20
C ALA A 124 -1.63 -3.27 2.14
N ILE A 125 -1.82 -2.04 1.67
CA ILE A 125 -0.97 -1.33 0.72
C ILE A 125 -0.57 -0.01 1.38
N ASP A 126 0.73 0.22 1.49
CA ASP A 126 1.27 1.50 1.97
C ASP A 126 1.53 2.42 0.78
N GLY A 127 0.58 3.32 0.53
CA GLY A 127 0.67 4.40 -0.46
C GLY A 127 1.04 5.75 0.17
N SER A 128 1.53 5.76 1.42
CA SER A 128 1.91 6.99 2.13
C SER A 128 3.23 7.57 1.59
N ASP A 129 3.51 8.82 1.90
CA ASP A 129 4.68 9.57 1.41
C ASP A 129 5.63 10.05 2.52
N ASN A 130 5.42 9.60 3.75
CA ASN A 130 6.25 9.97 4.90
C ASN A 130 6.70 8.73 5.69
N PHE A 131 7.89 8.80 6.29
CA PHE A 131 8.48 7.69 7.03
C PHE A 131 7.68 7.24 8.26
N PRO A 132 7.15 8.14 9.12
CA PRO A 132 6.33 7.72 10.27
C PRO A 132 5.17 6.79 9.89
N THR A 133 4.40 7.15 8.86
CA THR A 133 3.29 6.30 8.38
C THR A 133 3.79 5.00 7.78
N LYS A 134 4.90 5.00 7.02
CA LYS A 134 5.52 3.78 6.46
C LYS A 134 5.88 2.76 7.55
N TYR A 135 6.48 3.25 8.63
CA TYR A 135 6.87 2.42 9.77
C TYR A 135 5.65 1.95 10.56
N LEU A 136 4.65 2.81 10.74
CA LEU A 136 3.40 2.45 11.38
C LEU A 136 2.67 1.35 10.59
N CYS A 137 2.58 1.46 9.26
CA CYS A 137 2.05 0.41 8.39
C CYS A 137 2.79 -0.91 8.57
N ASN A 138 4.13 -0.88 8.58
CA ASN A 138 4.96 -2.07 8.78
C ASN A 138 4.67 -2.76 10.11
N ASP A 139 4.65 -2.00 11.20
CA ASP A 139 4.48 -2.56 12.53
C ASP A 139 3.04 -3.03 12.76
N ALA A 140 2.05 -2.27 12.27
CA ALA A 140 0.65 -2.66 12.31
C ALA A 140 0.37 -3.94 11.53
N ALA A 141 0.97 -4.10 10.35
CA ALA A 141 0.90 -5.30 9.52
C ALA A 141 1.44 -6.53 10.26
N LEU A 142 2.63 -6.42 10.86
CA LEU A 142 3.25 -7.51 11.63
C LEU A 142 2.40 -7.91 12.84
N LEU A 143 1.96 -6.94 13.64
CA LEU A 143 1.20 -7.19 14.87
C LEU A 143 -0.23 -7.70 14.58
N SER A 144 -0.85 -7.21 13.50
CA SER A 144 -2.19 -7.63 13.07
C SER A 144 -2.19 -8.92 12.23
N LYS A 145 -1.00 -9.43 11.88
CA LYS A 145 -0.80 -10.57 10.97
C LYS A 145 -1.44 -10.38 9.58
N VAL A 146 -1.43 -9.14 9.10
CA VAL A 146 -1.92 -8.77 7.76
C VAL A 146 -0.73 -8.50 6.85
N PRO A 147 -0.59 -9.19 5.70
CA PRO A 147 0.44 -8.88 4.73
C PRO A 147 0.38 -7.43 4.25
N LEU A 148 1.55 -6.81 4.07
CA LEU A 148 1.69 -5.44 3.60
C LEU A 148 2.53 -5.38 2.33
N VAL A 149 2.07 -4.61 1.34
CA VAL A 149 2.89 -4.21 0.20
C VAL A 149 3.37 -2.77 0.44
N HIS A 150 4.60 -2.65 0.90
CA HIS A 150 5.27 -1.39 1.17
C HIS A 150 5.92 -0.84 -0.09
N ALA A 151 5.83 0.47 -0.29
CA ALA A 151 6.61 1.16 -1.31
C ALA A 151 7.04 2.57 -0.88
N GLY A 152 8.07 3.08 -1.54
CA GLY A 152 8.48 4.48 -1.49
C GLY A 152 8.80 4.97 -2.90
N ALA A 153 8.49 6.22 -3.21
CA ALA A 153 8.75 6.81 -4.51
C ALA A 153 9.28 8.24 -4.36
N LEU A 154 10.27 8.60 -5.17
CA LEU A 154 10.87 9.94 -5.17
C LEU A 154 11.47 10.20 -6.55
N ARG A 155 11.38 11.45 -7.04
CA ARG A 155 11.91 11.83 -8.35
C ARG A 155 11.40 10.92 -9.49
N PHE A 156 12.27 10.11 -10.07
CA PHE A 156 11.99 9.26 -11.24
C PHE A 156 11.90 7.78 -10.90
N GLY A 157 11.86 7.40 -9.63
CA GLY A 157 11.92 5.99 -9.25
C GLY A 157 11.34 5.70 -7.89
N GLY A 158 11.53 4.46 -7.48
CA GLY A 158 11.09 4.01 -6.17
C GLY A 158 11.36 2.55 -5.91
N GLN A 159 10.85 2.09 -4.77
CA GLN A 159 11.22 0.84 -4.15
C GLN A 159 9.97 0.13 -3.64
N ILE A 160 9.94 -1.20 -3.73
CA ILE A 160 8.81 -2.04 -3.30
C ILE A 160 9.32 -3.23 -2.51
N LEU A 161 8.64 -3.54 -1.41
CA LEU A 161 8.88 -4.69 -0.54
C LEU A 161 7.54 -5.28 -0.09
N SER A 162 7.38 -6.60 -0.17
CA SER A 162 6.25 -7.29 0.48
C SER A 162 6.65 -7.75 1.88
N VAL A 163 5.97 -7.25 2.90
CA VAL A 163 6.14 -7.69 4.29
C VAL A 163 5.06 -8.74 4.58
N ILE A 164 5.47 -9.99 4.77
CA ILE A 164 4.57 -11.09 5.08
C ILE A 164 4.82 -11.53 6.53
N PRO A 165 3.87 -11.32 7.46
CA PRO A 165 4.04 -11.69 8.86
C PRO A 165 4.45 -13.16 9.03
N GLY A 166 5.52 -13.39 9.80
CA GLY A 166 6.10 -14.73 10.00
C GLY A 166 6.93 -15.27 8.82
N ARG A 167 7.03 -14.56 7.70
CA ARG A 167 7.81 -14.99 6.51
C ARG A 167 8.67 -13.84 5.95
N GLY A 168 9.97 -13.92 6.23
CA GLY A 168 10.98 -13.02 5.68
C GLY A 168 11.20 -11.74 6.48
N PRO A 169 11.94 -10.76 5.93
CA PRO A 169 12.22 -9.48 6.57
C PRO A 169 11.01 -8.55 6.57
N CYS A 170 11.07 -7.52 7.41
CA CYS A 170 10.16 -6.38 7.38
C CYS A 170 10.92 -5.09 7.00
N LEU A 171 10.23 -3.95 6.89
CA LEU A 171 10.86 -2.66 6.59
C LEU A 171 11.98 -2.34 7.59
N ARG A 172 11.76 -2.63 8.88
CA ARG A 172 12.77 -2.39 9.92
C ARG A 172 13.97 -3.32 9.89
N CYS A 173 13.91 -4.45 9.17
CA CYS A 173 15.13 -5.23 8.90
C CYS A 173 16.05 -4.51 7.90
N LEU A 174 15.47 -3.70 6.99
CA LEU A 174 16.23 -2.90 6.03
C LEU A 174 16.70 -1.58 6.66
N LEU A 175 15.81 -0.90 7.39
CA LEU A 175 16.08 0.38 8.03
C LEU A 175 15.50 0.37 9.46
N PRO A 176 16.30 0.02 10.49
CA PRO A 176 15.79 -0.26 11.84
C PRO A 176 15.01 0.89 12.51
N GLU A 177 15.46 2.12 12.27
CA GLU A 177 14.90 3.33 12.85
C GLU A 177 14.41 4.30 11.79
N ILE A 178 13.42 5.12 12.16
CA ILE A 178 12.92 6.20 11.29
C ILE A 178 14.07 7.19 11.06
N PRO A 179 14.43 7.48 9.80
CA PRO A 179 15.49 8.43 9.52
C PRO A 179 15.12 9.85 10.01
N PRO A 180 16.10 10.66 10.45
CA PRO A 180 15.85 12.05 10.81
C PRO A 180 15.24 12.83 9.63
N ARG A 181 14.34 13.78 9.91
CA ARG A 181 13.66 14.57 8.86
C ARG A 181 14.64 15.23 7.88
N LYS A 182 15.80 15.71 8.38
CA LYS A 182 16.85 16.35 7.56
C LYS A 182 17.43 15.42 6.47
N ASP A 183 17.38 14.11 6.68
CA ASP A 183 17.95 13.10 5.79
C ASP A 183 16.87 12.42 4.93
N ALA A 184 15.62 12.88 5.05
CA ALA A 184 14.42 12.23 4.53
C ALA A 184 13.47 13.24 3.87
N PRO A 185 13.88 13.90 2.77
CA PRO A 185 13.01 14.84 2.07
C PRO A 185 11.80 14.13 1.48
N ASN A 186 10.64 14.78 1.51
CA ASN A 186 9.40 14.20 0.99
C ASN A 186 9.18 14.54 -0.51
N CYS A 187 8.13 13.97 -1.10
CA CYS A 187 7.78 14.19 -2.51
C CYS A 187 7.54 15.68 -2.85
N SER A 188 6.99 16.48 -1.92
CA SER A 188 6.78 17.92 -2.16
C SER A 188 8.08 18.72 -2.17
N GLU A 189 9.11 18.26 -1.47
CA GLU A 189 10.42 18.92 -1.39
C GLU A 189 11.36 18.49 -2.53
N SER A 190 11.35 17.21 -2.91
CA SER A 190 12.24 16.67 -3.94
C SER A 190 11.63 16.57 -5.33
N GLY A 191 10.32 16.74 -5.45
CA GLY A 191 9.56 16.46 -6.67
C GLY A 191 9.40 14.95 -6.95
N ILE A 192 8.40 14.62 -7.75
CA ILE A 192 8.12 13.27 -8.22
C ILE A 192 7.45 13.30 -9.59
N LEU A 193 7.90 12.47 -10.51
CA LEU A 193 7.24 12.25 -11.80
C LEU A 193 5.99 11.40 -11.57
N GLY A 194 4.81 11.92 -11.95
CA GLY A 194 3.54 11.22 -11.75
C GLY A 194 3.49 9.83 -12.39
N ALA A 195 4.10 9.67 -13.57
CA ALA A 195 4.23 8.37 -14.22
C ALA A 195 5.07 7.37 -13.40
N ALA A 196 6.14 7.81 -12.73
CA ALA A 196 6.95 6.95 -11.87
C ALA A 196 6.14 6.46 -10.66
N ALA A 197 5.37 7.35 -10.02
CA ALA A 197 4.43 6.96 -8.96
C ALA A 197 3.37 5.98 -9.49
N GLY A 198 2.85 6.22 -10.69
CA GLY A 198 1.93 5.34 -11.40
C GLY A 198 2.45 3.92 -11.56
N VAL A 199 3.69 3.77 -12.04
CA VAL A 199 4.36 2.46 -12.21
C VAL A 199 4.47 1.74 -10.86
N ILE A 200 4.96 2.42 -9.83
CA ILE A 200 5.21 1.82 -8.51
C ILE A 200 3.90 1.38 -7.87
N GLY A 201 2.87 2.24 -7.85
CA GLY A 201 1.58 1.91 -7.24
C GLY A 201 0.81 0.83 -8.01
N SER A 202 0.96 0.76 -9.34
CA SER A 202 0.43 -0.36 -10.14
C SER A 202 1.12 -1.68 -9.78
N TRP A 203 2.43 -1.63 -9.53
CA TRP A 203 3.18 -2.79 -9.10
C TRP A 203 2.82 -3.21 -7.66
N GLN A 204 2.48 -2.25 -6.79
CA GLN A 204 1.93 -2.57 -5.46
C GLN A 204 0.63 -3.39 -5.58
N ALA A 205 -0.29 -3.00 -6.47
CA ALA A 205 -1.49 -3.78 -6.73
C ALA A 205 -1.16 -5.19 -7.26
N ALA A 206 -0.19 -5.32 -8.17
CA ALA A 206 0.25 -6.63 -8.66
C ALA A 206 0.75 -7.55 -7.54
N GLU A 207 1.57 -7.04 -6.61
CA GLU A 207 2.00 -7.81 -5.43
C GLU A 207 0.84 -8.16 -4.50
N ALA A 208 -0.07 -7.22 -4.25
CA ALA A 208 -1.24 -7.46 -3.40
C ALA A 208 -2.15 -8.54 -4.00
N LEU A 209 -2.37 -8.54 -5.31
CA LEU A 209 -3.14 -9.57 -6.02
C LEU A 209 -2.47 -10.94 -5.93
N LYS A 210 -1.14 -11.03 -6.10
CA LYS A 210 -0.41 -12.29 -5.89
C LYS A 210 -0.59 -12.83 -4.47
N ILE A 211 -0.52 -11.94 -3.46
CA ILE A 211 -0.72 -12.31 -2.06
C ILE A 211 -2.14 -12.82 -1.82
N LEU A 212 -3.17 -12.08 -2.28
CA LEU A 212 -4.57 -12.46 -2.14
C LEU A 212 -4.86 -13.78 -2.83
N LEU A 213 -4.31 -13.99 -4.03
CA LEU A 213 -4.50 -15.22 -4.81
C LEU A 213 -3.69 -16.39 -4.25
N GLY A 214 -2.57 -16.13 -3.56
CA GLY A 214 -1.64 -17.15 -3.10
C GLY A 214 -0.81 -17.73 -4.24
N ILE A 215 -0.49 -16.92 -5.24
CA ILE A 215 0.21 -17.33 -6.47
C ILE A 215 1.54 -16.61 -6.65
N GLY A 216 2.39 -17.18 -7.50
CA GLY A 216 3.71 -16.65 -7.79
C GLY A 216 4.56 -16.55 -6.53
N ASP A 217 5.48 -15.59 -6.54
CA ASP A 217 6.41 -15.37 -5.44
C ASP A 217 6.43 -13.87 -5.09
N PRO A 218 5.76 -13.46 -3.99
CA PRO A 218 5.73 -12.06 -3.56
C PRO A 218 7.12 -11.52 -3.20
N LEU A 219 7.32 -10.20 -3.22
CA LEU A 219 8.60 -9.55 -2.92
C LEU A 219 9.11 -9.69 -1.46
N SER A 220 8.64 -10.67 -0.68
CA SER A 220 9.24 -10.96 0.63
C SER A 220 10.69 -11.40 0.44
N GLY A 221 11.60 -10.77 1.21
CA GLY A 221 13.05 -11.00 1.11
C GLY A 221 13.73 -10.33 -0.08
N ARG A 222 13.01 -9.52 -0.87
CA ARG A 222 13.56 -8.84 -2.06
C ARG A 222 13.06 -7.41 -2.15
N LEU A 223 13.99 -6.45 -2.18
CA LEU A 223 13.69 -5.07 -2.51
C LEU A 223 13.74 -4.90 -4.03
N LEU A 224 12.60 -4.58 -4.63
CA LEU A 224 12.56 -4.18 -6.03
C LEU A 224 12.86 -2.68 -6.11
N VAL A 225 13.86 -2.30 -6.90
CA VAL A 225 14.24 -0.90 -7.16
C VAL A 225 13.96 -0.60 -8.63
N ILE A 226 13.16 0.43 -8.88
CA ILE A 226 12.75 0.84 -10.22
C ILE A 226 13.26 2.26 -10.46
N ASP A 227 13.98 2.46 -11.55
CA ASP A 227 14.35 3.76 -12.08
C ASP A 227 13.70 3.94 -13.45
N THR A 228 12.75 4.87 -13.56
CA THR A 228 12.05 5.13 -14.82
C THR A 228 12.79 6.10 -15.73
N LEU A 229 13.78 6.84 -15.22
CA LEU A 229 14.62 7.70 -16.05
C LEU A 229 15.63 6.85 -16.83
N GLU A 230 16.28 5.91 -16.15
CA GLU A 230 17.26 4.99 -16.74
C GLU A 230 16.61 3.70 -17.27
N ALA A 231 15.30 3.53 -17.08
CA ALA A 231 14.54 2.33 -17.45
C ALA A 231 15.12 1.03 -16.86
N THR A 232 15.54 1.05 -15.60
CA THR A 232 16.13 -0.11 -14.92
C THR A 232 15.22 -0.68 -13.83
N VAL A 233 15.30 -1.99 -13.65
CA VAL A 233 14.61 -2.73 -12.59
C VAL A 233 15.61 -3.68 -11.94
N THR A 234 15.97 -3.40 -10.70
CA THR A 234 16.95 -4.17 -9.92
C THR A 234 16.27 -4.88 -8.76
N LYS A 235 16.66 -6.13 -8.50
CA LYS A 235 16.21 -6.89 -7.32
C LYS A 235 17.38 -7.05 -6.36
N LEU A 236 17.23 -6.56 -5.14
CA LEU A 236 18.22 -6.69 -4.07
C LEU A 236 17.71 -7.64 -3.00
N SER A 237 18.55 -8.56 -2.54
CA SER A 237 18.20 -9.47 -1.44
C SER A 237 18.13 -8.71 -0.12
N VAL A 238 17.08 -8.96 0.67
CA VAL A 238 16.90 -8.43 2.02
C VAL A 238 16.77 -9.62 2.97
N HIS A 239 17.53 -9.60 4.05
CA HIS A 239 17.54 -10.68 5.03
C HIS A 239 16.84 -10.23 6.31
N ARG A 240 16.16 -11.17 6.98
CA ARG A 240 15.62 -10.92 8.32
C ARG A 240 16.80 -10.70 9.27
N ASP A 241 16.75 -9.59 10.01
CA ASP A 241 17.65 -9.33 11.11
C ASP A 241 17.08 -9.94 12.41
N PRO A 242 17.77 -10.88 13.07
CA PRO A 242 17.38 -11.41 14.38
C PRO A 242 17.23 -10.33 15.47
N ALA A 243 17.94 -9.21 15.36
CA ALA A 243 17.86 -8.07 16.27
C ALA A 243 16.78 -7.04 15.89
N CYS A 244 15.97 -7.32 14.85
CA CYS A 244 14.99 -6.37 14.34
C CYS A 244 13.99 -5.93 15.43
N PRO A 245 13.76 -4.61 15.62
CA PRO A 245 12.79 -4.06 16.58
C PRO A 245 11.40 -4.66 16.55
N SER A 246 10.92 -5.06 15.36
CA SER A 246 9.52 -5.47 15.15
C SER A 246 9.35 -6.97 14.92
N CYS A 247 10.22 -7.60 14.13
CA CYS A 247 10.09 -9.04 13.80
C CYS A 247 11.30 -9.90 14.20
N GLY A 248 12.24 -9.34 14.96
CA GLY A 248 13.39 -10.06 15.51
C GLY A 248 13.01 -11.07 16.60
N ASP A 249 13.99 -11.70 17.21
CA ASP A 249 13.79 -12.75 18.22
C ASP A 249 13.37 -12.17 19.59
N SER A 250 13.60 -10.87 19.80
CA SER A 250 13.19 -10.13 20.99
C SER A 250 12.68 -8.73 20.59
N PRO A 251 11.48 -8.63 19.98
CA PRO A 251 10.97 -7.37 19.46
C PRO A 251 10.67 -6.39 20.60
N ARG A 252 10.99 -5.11 20.39
CA ARG A 252 10.67 -4.00 21.29
C ARG A 252 9.40 -3.25 20.87
N ILE A 253 9.06 -3.26 19.58
CA ILE A 253 7.79 -2.74 19.09
C ILE A 253 6.71 -3.78 19.38
N ARG A 254 5.73 -3.42 20.21
CA ARG A 254 4.68 -4.32 20.69
C ARG A 254 3.35 -3.58 20.74
N ALA A 255 2.25 -4.32 20.78
CA ALA A 255 0.93 -3.74 21.07
C ALA A 255 0.79 -3.41 22.57
N PRO A 256 0.09 -2.33 22.95
CA PRO A 256 -0.42 -1.27 22.07
C PRO A 256 0.72 -0.41 21.49
N LEU A 257 0.54 0.06 20.25
CA LEU A 257 1.54 0.91 19.58
C LEU A 257 1.60 2.29 20.26
N SER A 258 2.82 2.80 20.47
CA SER A 258 3.06 4.10 21.09
C SER A 258 3.31 5.21 20.06
N ALA A 259 2.70 6.38 20.25
CA ALA A 259 2.97 7.56 19.43
C ALA A 259 4.44 7.99 19.44
N LEU A 260 5.17 7.71 20.52
CA LEU A 260 6.58 8.07 20.65
C LEU A 260 7.48 7.30 19.67
N ASP A 261 7.09 6.09 19.26
CA ASP A 261 7.89 5.26 18.35
C ASP A 261 7.83 5.73 16.88
N TYR A 262 6.93 6.68 16.59
CA TYR A 262 6.70 7.25 15.26
C TYR A 262 6.94 8.77 15.21
N SER A 263 7.42 9.35 16.32
CA SER A 263 7.81 10.76 16.37
C SER A 263 9.14 10.99 15.63
N LEU A 264 9.18 12.01 14.78
CA LEU A 264 10.40 12.44 14.08
C LEU A 264 11.44 13.04 15.05
N GLU A 265 11.04 13.44 16.26
CA GLU A 265 11.91 14.08 17.25
C GLU A 265 12.83 13.11 18.00
N ARG A 266 12.52 11.80 17.98
CA ARG A 266 13.40 10.77 18.59
C ARG A 266 14.73 10.59 17.85
N SER A 267 14.85 11.12 16.63
CA SER A 267 16.06 11.01 15.81
C SER A 267 17.27 11.83 16.32
N CYS A 268 17.11 12.59 17.41
CA CYS A 268 18.16 13.41 18.02
C CYS A 268 18.67 12.90 19.39
N ALA A 269 18.23 11.73 19.86
CA ALA A 269 18.58 11.24 21.20
C ALA A 269 19.23 9.84 21.18
N THR A 270 20.42 9.75 20.58
CA THR A 270 21.57 8.93 21.05
C THR A 270 22.83 9.41 20.36
#